data_AF-D0MUF9-F1
#
_entry.id   AF-D0MUF9-F1
#
_cell.length_a   1.000
_cell.length_b   1.000
_cell.length_c   1.000
_cell.angle_alpha   90.00
_cell.angle_beta   90.00
_cell.angle_gamma   90.00
#
_symmetry.space_group_name_H-M   'P 1'
#
loop_
_entity.id
_entity.type
_entity.pdbx_description
1 polymer ?
#
loop_
_entity_poly.entity_id
_entity_poly.type
_entity_poly.pdbx_seq_one_letter_code
_entity_poly.pdbx_strand_id
1 'polypeptide(L)'
;MRLYQILVVLSATLLFAGEVSSMSSVSTSVASPTRLLRTHHTTTQDNTDSEERSLTPQKMMSMMKDKMTTGKYATKLGISTQLKTMTTQETEGLTQYMQSTKYIKLQAYSNFLNEMGETKKFADLVKAIKAM
;
A
#
# COMPACT_ATOMS: atom_id res chain seq x y z
N MET A 1 22.54 -8.22 -36.36
CA MET A 1 21.97 -6.89 -36.67
C MET A 1 20.45 -6.99 -36.56
N ARG A 2 19.87 -6.22 -35.63
CA ARG A 2 18.51 -5.62 -35.64
C ARG A 2 17.30 -6.59 -35.71
N LEU A 3 16.54 -6.79 -34.63
CA LEU A 3 15.58 -5.87 -33.97
C LEU A 3 14.20 -5.83 -34.65
N TYR A 4 13.21 -6.25 -33.85
CA TYR A 4 11.76 -5.96 -33.89
C TYR A 4 11.00 -6.55 -35.10
N GLN A 5 9.77 -7.07 -35.00
CA GLN A 5 8.57 -6.45 -34.44
C GLN A 5 7.53 -7.58 -34.15
N ILE A 6 6.93 -7.69 -32.94
CA ILE A 6 5.58 -7.17 -32.56
C ILE A 6 4.44 -8.04 -33.21
N LEU A 7 3.35 -8.54 -32.60
CA LEU A 7 2.40 -8.02 -31.61
C LEU A 7 1.56 -9.20 -31.07
N VAL A 8 1.25 -9.20 -29.78
CA VAL A 8 0.22 -10.02 -29.14
C VAL A 8 -1.13 -9.31 -29.24
N VAL A 9 -2.17 -9.99 -29.72
CA VAL A 9 -3.58 -9.57 -29.51
C VAL A 9 -4.42 -10.83 -29.31
N LEU A 10 -4.82 -11.09 -28.06
CA LEU A 10 -5.87 -12.07 -27.75
C LEU A 10 -6.89 -11.37 -26.85
N SER A 11 -7.91 -10.78 -27.48
CA SER A 11 -9.04 -10.15 -26.81
C SER A 11 -10.17 -11.16 -26.67
N ALA A 12 -10.37 -11.72 -25.48
CA ALA A 12 -11.60 -12.43 -25.13
C ALA A 12 -12.42 -11.56 -24.19
N THR A 13 -13.47 -10.95 -24.74
CA THR A 13 -14.49 -10.18 -24.03
C THR A 13 -15.35 -11.13 -23.19
N LEU A 14 -15.18 -11.11 -21.86
CA LEU A 14 -16.08 -11.79 -20.94
C LEU A 14 -17.21 -10.82 -20.56
N LEU A 15 -18.32 -10.91 -21.29
CA LEU A 15 -19.58 -10.24 -21.00
C LEU A 15 -20.23 -10.91 -19.78
N PHE A 16 -20.15 -10.28 -18.61
CA PHE A 16 -20.96 -10.67 -17.46
C PHE A 16 -22.27 -9.85 -17.51
N ALA A 17 -23.31 -10.46 -18.09
CA ALA A 17 -24.67 -9.96 -18.03
C ALA A 17 -25.23 -10.25 -16.63
N GLY A 18 -25.20 -9.25 -15.75
CA GLY A 18 -25.89 -9.30 -14.47
C GLY A 18 -27.35 -8.90 -14.64
N GLU A 19 -28.22 -9.90 -14.64
CA GLU A 19 -29.67 -9.85 -14.62
C GLU A 19 -30.26 -8.85 -13.59
N VAL A 20 -31.10 -7.93 -14.09
CA VAL A 20 -31.89 -6.98 -13.30
C VAL A 20 -33.10 -7.72 -12.74
N SER A 21 -33.07 -8.09 -11.45
CA SER A 21 -34.27 -8.54 -10.76
C SER A 21 -34.95 -7.35 -10.08
N SER A 22 -36.05 -6.92 -10.69
CA SER A 22 -37.00 -5.95 -10.17
C SER A 22 -37.76 -6.54 -8.98
N MET A 23 -37.76 -5.85 -7.83
CA MET A 23 -38.74 -6.12 -6.78
C MET A 23 -39.36 -4.81 -6.26
N SER A 24 -40.57 -4.59 -6.76
CA SER A 24 -41.76 -4.05 -6.10
C SER A 24 -41.60 -2.94 -5.05
N SER A 25 -42.09 -1.77 -5.45
CA SER A 25 -42.53 -0.68 -4.57
C SER A 25 -43.57 -1.16 -3.55
N VAL A 26 -43.35 -0.87 -2.27
CA VAL A 26 -44.40 -0.70 -1.27
C VAL A 26 -44.12 0.59 -0.51
N SER A 27 -45.00 1.57 -0.72
CA SER A 27 -45.05 2.83 -0.01
C SER A 27 -45.69 2.64 1.36
N THR A 28 -45.04 3.08 2.44
CA THR A 28 -45.72 3.57 3.65
C THR A 28 -44.85 4.61 4.36
N SER A 29 -45.47 5.75 4.60
CA SER A 29 -44.92 6.96 5.20
C SER A 29 -44.48 6.77 6.65
N VAL A 30 -43.29 7.25 7.02
CA VAL A 30 -43.06 7.95 8.30
C VAL A 30 -41.89 8.92 8.16
N ALA A 31 -42.09 10.16 8.60
CA ALA A 31 -41.15 11.27 8.56
C ALA A 31 -39.71 10.91 8.94
N SER A 32 -38.75 11.25 8.08
CA SER A 32 -37.33 11.25 8.42
C SER A 32 -36.81 12.69 8.35
N PRO A 33 -36.26 13.23 9.45
CA PRO A 33 -35.79 14.60 9.50
C PRO A 33 -34.58 14.75 8.58
N THR A 34 -34.59 15.82 7.78
CA THR A 34 -33.46 16.30 6.98
C THR A 34 -32.29 16.69 7.88
N ARG A 35 -31.51 15.69 8.33
CA ARG A 35 -30.23 15.93 8.99
C ARG A 35 -29.22 16.27 7.90
N LEU A 36 -29.21 17.55 7.53
CA LEU A 36 -28.11 18.18 6.81
C LEU A 36 -26.81 17.77 7.51
N LEU A 37 -26.02 16.90 6.87
CA LEU A 37 -24.66 16.60 7.28
C LEU A 37 -23.85 17.88 7.07
N ARG A 38 -23.88 18.73 8.10
CA ARG A 38 -22.97 19.85 8.28
C ARG A 38 -21.57 19.27 8.20
N THR A 39 -20.83 19.73 7.19
CA THR A 39 -19.40 19.52 7.00
C THR A 39 -18.66 19.93 8.27
N HIS A 40 -18.28 18.95 9.09
CA HIS A 40 -17.16 19.13 9.99
C HIS A 40 -15.90 18.79 9.20
N HIS A 41 -15.33 19.81 8.55
CA HIS A 41 -13.93 19.78 8.18
C HIS A 41 -13.15 19.90 9.49
N THR A 42 -13.02 18.80 10.22
CA THR A 42 -12.05 18.70 11.29
C THR A 42 -10.70 18.58 10.61
N THR A 43 -9.99 19.70 10.50
CA THR A 43 -8.54 19.70 10.45
C THR A 43 -8.09 19.09 11.77
N THR A 44 -8.04 17.77 11.86
CA THR A 44 -7.31 17.10 12.90
C THR A 44 -5.84 17.40 12.66
N GLN A 45 -5.37 18.43 13.37
CA GLN A 45 -4.03 18.45 13.93
C GLN A 45 -3.91 17.18 14.79
N ASP A 46 -3.68 16.04 14.12
CA ASP A 46 -3.81 14.73 14.73
C ASP A 46 -2.52 14.38 15.48
N ASN A 47 -2.68 14.30 16.80
CA ASN A 47 -1.98 13.44 17.72
C ASN A 47 -0.58 12.95 17.32
N THR A 48 0.42 13.63 17.86
CA THR A 48 1.78 13.15 18.07
C THR A 48 1.84 12.05 19.14
N ASP A 49 0.99 11.03 19.05
CA ASP A 49 1.04 9.86 19.95
C ASP A 49 0.53 8.55 19.29
N SER A 50 0.70 8.44 17.97
CA SER A 50 0.45 7.22 17.17
C SER A 50 1.78 6.63 16.68
N GLU A 51 2.82 6.70 17.51
CA GLU A 51 4.23 6.54 17.10
C GLU A 51 4.73 5.07 17.03
N GLU A 52 3.98 4.07 17.53
CA GLU A 52 4.52 2.71 17.62
C GLU A 52 4.12 1.77 16.47
N ARG A 53 2.95 1.93 15.85
CA ARG A 53 2.44 0.98 14.84
C ARG A 53 2.82 1.31 13.41
N SER A 54 2.73 2.58 13.00
CA SER A 54 2.99 3.00 11.61
C SER A 54 4.23 3.88 11.51
N LEU A 55 4.97 3.71 10.41
CA LEU A 55 6.15 4.54 10.12
C LEU A 55 5.66 5.90 9.61
N THR A 56 6.02 7.00 10.28
CA THR A 56 5.57 8.34 9.88
C THR A 56 6.19 8.77 8.54
N PRO A 57 5.47 9.54 7.70
CA PRO A 57 6.00 10.03 6.42
C PRO A 57 7.29 10.84 6.56
N GLN A 58 7.43 11.63 7.63
CA GLN A 58 8.65 12.40 7.90
C GLN A 58 9.86 11.50 8.13
N LYS A 59 9.68 10.38 8.84
CA LYS A 59 10.73 9.39 9.08
C LYS A 59 11.12 8.66 7.80
N MET A 60 10.14 8.28 6.98
CA MET A 60 10.39 7.69 5.65
C MET A 60 11.16 8.65 4.74
N MET A 61 10.82 9.93 4.78
CA MET A 61 11.52 10.97 4.04
C MET A 61 12.98 11.12 4.50
N SER A 62 13.24 11.09 5.81
CA SER A 62 14.62 11.10 6.35
C SER A 62 15.39 9.88 5.86
N MET A 63 14.81 8.68 5.99
CA MET A 63 15.43 7.43 5.53
C MET A 63 15.78 7.46 4.04
N MET A 64 14.88 7.98 3.20
CA MET A 64 15.15 8.16 1.77
C MET A 64 16.31 9.13 1.52
N LYS A 65 16.35 10.27 2.23
CA LYS A 65 17.46 11.23 2.12
C LYS A 65 18.79 10.64 2.57
N ASP A 66 18.76 9.77 3.58
CA ASP A 66 19.91 9.00 4.07
C ASP A 66 20.30 7.84 3.13
N LYS A 67 19.63 7.71 1.97
CA LYS A 67 19.82 6.65 0.98
C LYS A 67 19.63 5.24 1.57
N MET A 68 18.72 5.10 2.52
CA MET A 68 18.36 3.82 3.11
C MET A 68 17.67 2.95 2.07
N THR A 69 18.27 1.81 1.72
CA THR A 69 17.65 0.83 0.81
C THR A 69 16.61 -0.01 1.57
N THR A 70 15.63 -0.54 0.85
CA THR A 70 14.64 -1.47 1.42
C THR A 70 15.34 -2.68 2.07
N GLY A 71 16.41 -3.20 1.45
CA GLY A 71 17.20 -4.30 2.01
C GLY A 71 17.88 -3.93 3.33
N LYS A 72 18.57 -2.78 3.41
CA LYS A 72 19.18 -2.30 4.67
C LYS A 72 18.15 -2.06 5.75
N TYR A 73 16.98 -1.55 5.38
CA TYR A 73 15.89 -1.35 6.34
C TYR A 73 15.33 -2.69 6.84
N ALA A 74 15.17 -3.69 5.97
CA ALA A 74 14.79 -5.03 6.36
C ALA A 74 15.81 -5.64 7.36
N THR A 75 17.11 -5.48 7.09
CA THR A 75 18.16 -5.91 8.04
C THR A 75 18.05 -5.18 9.37
N LYS A 76 17.82 -3.85 9.36
CA LYS A 76 17.61 -3.05 10.58
C LYS A 76 16.40 -3.51 11.39
N LEU A 77 15.35 -4.01 10.75
CA LEU A 77 14.16 -4.57 11.40
C LEU A 77 14.38 -6.01 11.90
N GLY A 78 15.49 -6.64 11.57
CA GLY A 78 15.78 -8.05 11.90
C GLY A 78 14.96 -9.04 11.08
N ILE A 79 14.43 -8.61 9.93
CA ILE A 79 13.54 -9.40 9.07
C ILE A 79 14.29 -10.59 8.46
N SER A 80 15.53 -10.38 8.03
CA SER A 80 16.33 -11.42 7.36
C SER A 80 16.56 -12.66 8.24
N THR A 81 16.68 -12.49 9.56
CA THR A 81 16.85 -13.61 10.49
C THR A 81 15.55 -14.36 10.72
N GLN A 82 14.42 -13.65 10.87
CA GLN A 82 13.11 -14.26 11.07
C GLN A 82 12.63 -15.03 9.84
N LEU A 83 12.90 -14.52 8.64
CA LEU A 83 12.49 -15.17 7.39
C LEU A 83 13.19 -16.52 7.17
N LYS A 84 14.47 -16.65 7.56
CA LYS A 84 15.22 -17.91 7.49
C LYS A 84 14.64 -19.00 8.40
N THR A 85 14.21 -18.63 9.61
CA THR A 85 13.57 -19.57 10.55
C THR A 85 12.16 -19.97 10.13
N MET A 86 11.44 -19.08 9.43
CA MET A 86 10.06 -19.32 9.01
C MET A 86 9.96 -20.07 7.68
N THR A 87 10.95 -19.94 6.79
CA THR A 87 10.99 -20.72 5.54
C THR A 87 11.26 -22.21 5.77
N THR A 88 11.78 -22.59 6.94
CA THR A 88 12.01 -23.98 7.34
C THR A 88 10.83 -24.64 8.06
N GLN A 89 9.85 -23.86 8.54
CA GLN A 89 8.71 -24.37 9.32
C GLN A 89 7.41 -23.72 8.87
N GLU A 90 6.63 -24.49 8.10
CA GLU A 90 5.18 -24.32 7.83
C GLU A 90 4.67 -23.00 7.20
N THR A 91 3.70 -23.15 6.29
CA THR A 91 3.05 -22.06 5.55
C THR A 91 2.29 -21.07 6.45
N GLU A 92 1.86 -21.49 7.64
CA GLU A 92 1.18 -20.63 8.63
C GLU A 92 2.12 -19.58 9.24
N GLY A 93 3.39 -19.94 9.49
CA GLY A 93 4.39 -19.03 10.03
C GLY A 93 4.68 -17.85 9.11
N LEU A 94 4.63 -18.08 7.78
CA LEU A 94 4.79 -17.02 6.79
C LEU A 94 3.61 -16.03 6.82
N THR A 95 2.38 -16.53 6.95
CA THR A 95 1.17 -15.66 6.97
C THR A 95 1.18 -14.74 8.19
N GLN A 96 1.47 -15.28 9.38
CA GLN A 96 1.61 -14.48 10.59
C GLN A 96 2.75 -13.47 10.49
N TYR A 97 3.85 -13.86 9.83
CA TYR A 97 4.97 -12.97 9.61
C TYR A 97 4.64 -11.79 8.69
N MET A 98 3.90 -12.02 7.62
CA MET A 98 3.42 -10.96 6.73
C MET A 98 2.46 -9.99 7.43
N GLN A 99 1.79 -10.43 8.50
CA GLN A 99 0.96 -9.58 9.36
C GLN A 99 1.76 -8.87 10.46
N SER A 100 3.06 -9.16 10.61
CA SER A 100 3.87 -8.54 11.65
C SER A 100 4.08 -7.04 11.41
N THR A 101 4.11 -6.26 12.48
CA THR A 101 4.34 -4.80 12.43
C THR A 101 5.65 -4.46 11.70
N LYS A 102 6.67 -5.32 11.80
CA LYS A 102 7.96 -5.12 11.12
C LYS A 102 7.81 -5.23 9.60
N TYR A 103 7.12 -6.26 9.12
CA TYR A 103 6.86 -6.43 7.70
C TYR A 103 6.01 -5.29 7.15
N ILE A 104 4.97 -4.89 7.88
CA ILE A 104 4.12 -3.74 7.52
C ILE A 104 4.95 -2.45 7.39
N LYS A 105 5.88 -2.19 8.32
CA LYS A 105 6.79 -1.03 8.24
C LYS A 105 7.71 -1.10 7.01
N LEU A 106 8.22 -2.28 6.66
CA LEU A 106 9.04 -2.48 5.47
C LEU A 106 8.23 -2.21 4.20
N GLN A 107 7.01 -2.75 4.12
CA GLN A 107 6.11 -2.54 2.99
C GLN A 107 5.74 -1.06 2.83
N ALA A 108 5.40 -0.38 3.93
CA ALA A 108 5.11 1.05 3.92
C ALA A 108 6.29 1.87 3.35
N TYR A 109 7.52 1.58 3.80
CA TYR A 109 8.70 2.25 3.26
C TYR A 109 8.95 1.94 1.78
N SER A 110 8.74 0.69 1.36
CA SER A 110 8.87 0.29 -0.04
C SER A 110 7.86 1.02 -0.94
N ASN A 111 6.61 1.14 -0.50
CA ASN A 111 5.57 1.86 -1.22
C ASN A 111 5.87 3.37 -1.27
N PHE A 112 6.32 3.95 -0.16
CA PHE A 112 6.78 5.35 -0.11
C PHE A 112 7.89 5.63 -1.13
N LEU A 113 8.87 4.73 -1.27
CA LEU A 113 9.91 4.88 -2.29
C LEU A 113 9.35 4.81 -3.72
N ASN A 114 8.33 3.98 -3.97
CA ASN A 114 7.68 3.94 -5.28
C ASN A 114 6.98 5.26 -5.61
N GLU A 115 6.17 5.78 -4.68
CA GLU A 115 5.47 7.07 -4.83
C GLU A 115 6.45 8.23 -5.01
N MET A 116 7.54 8.27 -4.24
CA MET A 116 8.57 9.30 -4.39
C MET A 116 9.34 9.15 -5.71
N GLY A 117 9.44 7.94 -6.25
CA GLY A 117 10.04 7.69 -7.56
C GLY A 117 9.26 8.29 -8.71
N GLU A 118 7.93 8.43 -8.57
CA GLU A 118 7.07 9.10 -9.55
C GLU A 118 7.14 10.63 -9.46
N THR A 119 7.60 11.13 -8.31
CA THR A 119 7.80 12.57 -8.11
C THR A 119 9.10 13.01 -8.77
N LYS A 120 9.02 13.86 -9.82
CA LYS A 120 10.19 14.36 -10.58
C LYS A 120 11.35 14.86 -9.70
N LYS A 121 11.04 15.48 -8.56
CA LYS A 121 12.02 16.00 -7.60
C LYS A 121 12.89 14.90 -6.95
N PHE A 122 12.34 13.71 -6.76
CA PHE A 122 12.98 12.61 -6.03
C PHE A 122 13.27 11.38 -6.90
N ALA A 123 12.81 11.37 -8.15
CA ALA A 123 12.97 10.26 -9.08
C ALA A 123 14.42 9.75 -9.19
N ASP A 124 15.38 10.65 -9.38
CA ASP A 124 16.81 10.27 -9.50
C ASP A 124 17.37 9.70 -8.20
N LEU A 125 16.97 10.28 -7.06
CA LEU A 125 17.39 9.81 -5.73
C LEU A 125 16.85 8.40 -5.48
N VAL A 126 15.55 8.18 -5.72
CA VAL A 126 14.92 6.86 -5.56
C VAL A 126 15.52 5.85 -6.51
N LYS A 127 15.78 6.22 -7.76
CA LYS A 127 16.46 5.36 -8.74
C LYS A 127 17.84 4.93 -8.24
N ALA A 128 18.61 5.85 -7.67
CA ALA A 128 19.90 5.52 -7.06
C ALA A 128 19.77 4.58 -5.86
N ILE A 129 18.77 4.78 -4.99
CA ILE A 129 18.50 3.90 -3.84
C ILE A 129 18.14 2.48 -4.28
N LYS A 130 17.35 2.34 -5.35
CA LYS A 130 16.92 1.03 -5.89
C LYS A 130 18.04 0.29 -6.65
N ALA A 131 19.08 1.00 -7.09
CA ALA A 131 20.20 0.42 -7.84
C ALA A 131 21.36 -0.06 -6.96
N MET A 132 21.31 0.19 -5.64
CA MET A 132 22.29 -0.27 -4.63
C MET A 132 21.93 -1.63 -4.05
#